data_AF-A0A7X7HPM6-F1
#
_entry.id   AF-A0A7X7HPM6-F1
#
_cell.length_a   1.000
_cell.length_b   1.000
_cell.length_c   1.000
_cell.angle_alpha   90.00
_cell.angle_beta   90.00
_cell.angle_gamma   90.00
#
_symmetry.space_group_name_H-M   'P 1'
#
loop_
_entity.id
_entity.type
_entity.pdbx_description
1 polymer ?
#
loop_
_entity_poly.entity_id
_entity_poly.type
_entity_poly.pdbx_seq_one_letter_code
_entity_poly.pdbx_strand_id
1 'polypeptide(L)'
;MSRERKAISEKWIRASIIGTIWAAAEIVLGSFLHNLRVPFSGNMLTAIALVILIAVSYRWKQHGLYWRAGVICALMKAMSPSAIIFGPMLAIIAESVLLEVSVRLLGRTYAGFIVGSMLAMSWNLFQKIFNMVIFYGGNLVEIYSSITDWAEKQLNLQFDAFWAPILLLLSIYALFGAVTAVAGIVTGRRIASLPPEENLPEPAVIRTPERKNTQSFNYSLPWLVADILMVAGMLIVVSLLNWVWWVIVVIPVVAVLATRYRRAMRQLSKPGFWISFVVITMLSALSFSALRPEENSLKDAILIGIQMNFRAVIIIVGFSALGTELYNPAIRNLFSRTRLRQLPLALELSAASLPTMIADMPDLKTAMKQPVSILNRMITRVEKRLNEFRNEQQSGRKVFVVTGDTGEGKTAWLVRLTGLLKEKGVRVGGILALRNMEEERTTGYDINDLRTGSRSPFLRHTGDATIGVERFTVDEDGYRAGLKALDPAVNHHSDVIIIDEVGPLELKNQGWHSRISELLDEPGATIILAVRRSLTREVIEKYNLPGAVLLDVAAGDVVKCAAEIAALTLKHQENERH
;
A
#
# COMPACT_ATOMS: atom_id res chain seq x y z
N MET A 1 18.01 -6.36 7.65
CA MET A 1 17.41 -5.18 8.32
C MET A 1 15.89 -5.30 8.28
N SER A 2 15.32 -6.04 9.23
CA SER A 2 13.89 -6.33 9.35
C SER A 2 13.14 -5.08 9.83
N ARG A 3 12.18 -4.64 9.02
CA ARG A 3 11.37 -3.44 9.22
C ARG A 3 10.40 -3.65 10.37
N GLU A 4 10.41 -2.76 11.36
CA GLU A 4 9.27 -2.50 12.25
C GLU A 4 7.99 -2.36 11.41
N ARG A 5 7.12 -3.39 11.41
CA ARG A 5 5.73 -3.25 10.94
C ARG A 5 4.95 -2.56 12.05
N LYS A 6 5.14 -1.23 12.18
CA LYS A 6 4.23 -0.42 12.99
C LYS A 6 2.82 -0.54 12.42
N ALA A 7 1.83 -0.69 13.30
CA ALA A 7 0.41 -0.76 12.95
C ALA A 7 0.03 0.36 11.95
N ILE A 8 -0.66 -0.02 10.88
CA ILE A 8 -1.08 0.92 9.83
C ILE A 8 -2.04 1.94 10.44
N SER A 9 -1.90 3.22 10.10
CA SER A 9 -2.87 4.23 10.51
C SER A 9 -4.21 3.91 9.89
N GLU A 10 -5.27 4.09 10.67
CA GLU A 10 -6.65 3.97 10.23
C GLU A 10 -6.95 4.82 8.96
N LYS A 11 -6.24 5.95 8.78
CA LYS A 11 -6.36 6.79 7.57
C LYS A 11 -5.91 6.08 6.30
N TRP A 12 -4.79 5.35 6.37
CA TRP A 12 -4.21 4.63 5.25
C TRP A 12 -4.97 3.34 4.94
N ILE A 13 -5.48 2.71 5.99
CA ILE A 13 -6.46 1.62 5.93
C ILE A 13 -7.69 2.07 5.13
N ARG A 14 -8.38 3.13 5.56
CA ARG A 14 -9.60 3.59 4.87
C ARG A 14 -9.31 4.06 3.45
N ALA A 15 -8.16 4.69 3.23
CA ALA A 15 -7.71 5.07 1.89
C ALA A 15 -7.45 3.86 0.98
N SER A 16 -6.90 2.75 1.51
CA SER A 16 -6.70 1.53 0.72
C SER A 16 -8.02 0.91 0.32
N ILE A 17 -9.04 0.95 1.18
CA ILE A 17 -10.39 0.48 0.83
C ILE A 17 -10.94 1.25 -0.38
N ILE A 18 -10.96 2.58 -0.27
CA ILE A 18 -11.50 3.45 -1.32
C ILE A 18 -10.69 3.31 -2.61
N GLY A 19 -9.36 3.32 -2.49
CA GLY A 19 -8.46 3.18 -3.62
C GLY A 19 -8.63 1.84 -4.34
N THR A 20 -8.93 0.76 -3.61
CA THR A 20 -9.18 -0.57 -4.20
C THR A 20 -10.51 -0.63 -4.93
N ILE A 21 -11.59 -0.10 -4.35
CA ILE A 21 -12.92 -0.05 -4.99
C ILE A 21 -12.85 0.80 -6.26
N TRP A 22 -12.21 1.97 -6.17
CA TRP A 22 -11.99 2.83 -7.33
C TRP A 22 -11.14 2.11 -8.40
N ALA A 23 -10.02 1.48 -8.02
CA ALA A 23 -9.19 0.74 -8.98
C ALA A 23 -9.95 -0.41 -9.66
N ALA A 24 -10.78 -1.14 -8.92
CA ALA A 24 -11.62 -2.20 -9.49
C ALA A 24 -12.61 -1.64 -10.52
N ALA A 25 -13.30 -0.54 -10.19
CA ALA A 25 -14.21 0.14 -11.11
C ALA A 25 -13.48 0.64 -12.37
N GLU A 26 -12.32 1.26 -12.18
CA GLU A 26 -11.47 1.82 -13.24
C GLU A 26 -10.89 0.75 -14.18
N ILE A 27 -10.63 -0.46 -13.68
CA ILE A 27 -10.14 -1.59 -14.49
C ILE A 27 -11.30 -2.28 -15.22
N VAL A 28 -12.37 -2.63 -14.52
CA VAL A 28 -13.50 -3.41 -15.07
C VAL A 28 -14.37 -2.53 -15.97
N LEU A 29 -14.91 -1.43 -15.45
CA LEU A 29 -15.79 -0.55 -16.22
C LEU A 29 -15.02 0.20 -17.29
N GLY A 30 -13.76 0.55 -17.01
CA GLY A 30 -12.88 1.21 -17.99
C GLY A 30 -12.62 0.33 -19.22
N SER A 31 -12.21 -0.93 -19.01
CA SER A 31 -12.00 -1.86 -20.12
C SER A 31 -13.29 -2.10 -20.92
N PHE A 32 -14.44 -2.21 -20.24
CA PHE A 32 -15.73 -2.35 -20.88
C PHE A 32 -16.12 -1.13 -21.74
N LEU A 33 -16.01 0.09 -21.20
CA LEU A 33 -16.34 1.33 -21.92
C LEU A 33 -15.44 1.53 -23.14
N HIS A 34 -14.15 1.19 -23.03
CA HIS A 34 -13.22 1.23 -24.15
C HIS A 34 -13.55 0.18 -25.21
N ASN A 35 -13.96 -1.03 -24.81
CA ASN A 35 -14.38 -2.08 -25.74
C ASN A 35 -15.65 -1.69 -26.52
N LEU A 36 -16.60 -1.00 -25.87
CA LEU A 36 -17.80 -0.48 -26.52
C LEU A 36 -17.57 0.80 -27.35
N ARG A 37 -16.36 1.38 -27.33
CA ARG A 37 -16.01 2.65 -27.98
C ARG A 37 -16.98 3.80 -27.61
N VAL A 38 -17.45 3.82 -26.36
CA VAL A 38 -18.35 4.88 -25.88
C VAL A 38 -17.63 6.23 -25.91
N PRO A 39 -18.20 7.27 -26.56
CA PRO A 39 -17.60 8.60 -26.55
C PRO A 39 -17.55 9.14 -25.11
N PHE A 40 -16.51 9.90 -24.77
CA PHE A 40 -16.29 10.46 -23.42
C PHE A 40 -16.17 9.43 -22.29
N SER A 41 -15.70 8.21 -22.59
CA SER A 41 -15.48 7.16 -21.58
C SER A 41 -14.64 7.64 -20.37
N GLY A 42 -13.64 8.50 -20.60
CA GLY A 42 -12.84 9.12 -19.53
C GLY A 42 -13.69 9.94 -18.54
N ASN A 43 -14.62 10.77 -19.04
CA ASN A 43 -15.50 11.55 -18.17
C ASN A 43 -16.47 10.65 -17.38
N MET A 44 -16.94 9.56 -17.98
CA MET A 44 -17.78 8.59 -17.25
C MET A 44 -17.00 7.90 -16.13
N LEU A 45 -15.74 7.56 -16.35
CA LEU A 45 -14.88 6.96 -15.32
C LEU A 45 -14.61 7.95 -14.18
N THR A 46 -14.27 9.20 -14.50
CA THR A 46 -14.14 10.27 -13.50
C THR A 46 -15.47 10.49 -12.74
N ALA A 47 -16.63 10.33 -13.39
CA ALA A 47 -17.92 10.45 -12.72
C ALA A 47 -18.10 9.37 -11.65
N ILE A 48 -17.85 8.12 -12.03
CA ILE A 48 -17.95 6.96 -11.14
C ILE A 48 -16.96 7.10 -9.98
N ALA A 49 -15.73 7.53 -10.27
CA ALA A 49 -14.70 7.81 -9.28
C ALA A 49 -15.16 8.83 -8.24
N LEU A 50 -15.65 9.99 -8.69
CA LEU A 50 -16.11 11.06 -7.81
C LEU A 50 -17.33 10.63 -6.99
N VAL A 51 -18.27 9.87 -7.57
CA VAL A 51 -19.40 9.29 -6.84
C VAL A 51 -18.91 8.37 -5.72
N ILE A 52 -17.96 7.47 -5.99
CA ILE A 52 -17.37 6.57 -4.98
C ILE A 52 -16.67 7.38 -3.87
N LEU A 53 -15.80 8.33 -4.25
CA LEU A 53 -15.04 9.15 -3.30
C LEU A 53 -15.97 9.96 -2.37
N ILE A 54 -16.97 10.63 -2.95
CA ILE A 54 -17.94 11.44 -2.19
C ILE A 54 -18.79 10.52 -1.31
N ALA A 55 -19.34 9.44 -1.87
CA ALA A 55 -20.26 8.57 -1.14
C ALA A 55 -19.58 7.92 0.08
N VAL A 56 -18.37 7.39 -0.07
CA VAL A 56 -17.65 6.76 1.05
C VAL A 56 -17.27 7.79 2.13
N SER A 57 -17.09 9.07 1.76
CA SER A 57 -16.76 10.11 2.73
C SER A 57 -17.89 10.47 3.70
N TYR A 58 -19.14 10.08 3.40
CA TYR A 58 -20.24 10.16 4.35
C TYR A 58 -20.11 9.11 5.46
N ARG A 59 -19.46 7.97 5.20
CA ARG A 59 -19.16 6.93 6.20
C ARG A 59 -17.90 7.29 7.02
N TRP A 60 -16.85 7.79 6.36
CA TRP A 60 -15.59 8.13 7.05
C TRP A 60 -15.18 9.60 6.89
N LYS A 61 -15.31 10.35 7.99
CA LYS A 61 -15.02 11.79 8.03
C LYS A 61 -13.55 12.12 8.37
N GLN A 62 -12.57 11.50 7.73
CA GLN A 62 -11.14 11.79 7.99
C GLN A 62 -10.50 12.68 6.92
N HIS A 63 -9.64 13.63 7.30
CA HIS A 63 -8.94 14.51 6.35
C HIS A 63 -7.82 13.79 5.59
N GLY A 64 -7.67 14.13 4.31
CA GLY A 64 -6.65 13.56 3.44
C GLY A 64 -7.00 12.17 2.92
N LEU A 65 -8.28 11.80 2.89
CA LEU A 65 -8.71 10.49 2.44
C LEU A 65 -8.71 10.40 0.91
N TYR A 66 -9.12 11.49 0.22
CA TYR A 66 -9.33 11.48 -1.23
C TYR A 66 -8.00 11.36 -1.97
N TRP A 67 -7.02 12.20 -1.67
CA TRP A 67 -5.73 12.16 -2.36
C TRP A 67 -4.96 10.84 -2.10
N ARG A 68 -5.08 10.26 -0.90
CA ARG A 68 -4.45 8.96 -0.58
C ARG A 68 -5.10 7.84 -1.39
N ALA A 69 -6.43 7.84 -1.49
CA ALA A 69 -7.16 6.89 -2.32
C ALA A 69 -6.80 7.02 -3.80
N GLY A 70 -6.65 8.26 -4.31
CA GLY A 70 -6.22 8.51 -5.67
C GLY A 70 -4.81 8.02 -5.97
N VAL A 71 -3.85 8.26 -5.07
CA VAL A 71 -2.48 7.71 -5.22
C VAL A 71 -2.51 6.18 -5.23
N ILE A 72 -3.25 5.54 -4.32
CA ILE A 72 -3.38 4.08 -4.29
C ILE A 72 -4.01 3.56 -5.58
N CYS A 73 -5.12 4.16 -6.03
CA CYS A 73 -5.81 3.78 -7.27
C CYS A 73 -4.90 3.92 -8.50
N ALA A 74 -4.19 5.06 -8.61
CA ALA A 74 -3.26 5.34 -9.69
C ALA A 74 -2.15 4.30 -9.77
N LEU A 75 -1.58 3.91 -8.63
CA LEU A 75 -0.56 2.85 -8.56
C LEU A 75 -1.14 1.47 -8.89
N MET A 76 -2.37 1.15 -8.47
CA MET A 76 -3.05 -0.09 -8.84
C MET A 76 -3.36 -0.15 -10.35
N LYS A 77 -3.76 0.97 -10.97
CA LYS A 77 -3.96 1.07 -12.41
C LYS A 77 -2.65 0.83 -13.18
N ALA A 78 -1.51 1.25 -12.63
CA ALA A 78 -0.21 0.95 -13.21
C ALA A 78 0.14 -0.55 -13.24
N MET A 79 -0.47 -1.36 -12.37
CA MET A 79 -0.34 -2.81 -12.37
C MET A 79 -1.26 -3.50 -13.40
N SER A 80 -2.13 -2.76 -14.09
CA SER A 80 -3.02 -3.28 -15.13
C SER A 80 -2.28 -3.44 -16.47
N PRO A 81 -2.56 -4.50 -17.27
CA PRO A 81 -1.88 -4.78 -18.55
C PRO A 81 -2.21 -3.81 -19.70
N SER A 82 -2.66 -2.59 -19.43
CA SER A 82 -3.08 -1.60 -20.42
C SER A 82 -1.87 -0.88 -21.07
N ALA A 83 -1.96 -0.55 -22.37
CA ALA A 83 -0.82 -0.02 -23.15
C ALA A 83 -0.51 1.48 -22.93
N ILE A 84 -1.44 2.25 -22.33
CA ILE A 84 -1.29 3.69 -22.09
C ILE A 84 -1.58 3.96 -20.62
N ILE A 85 -0.54 3.87 -19.79
CA ILE A 85 -0.68 3.81 -18.33
C ILE A 85 -0.53 5.20 -17.67
N PHE A 86 0.38 6.02 -18.18
CA PHE A 86 0.82 7.23 -17.48
C PHE A 86 -0.22 8.37 -17.49
N GLY A 87 -0.91 8.58 -18.61
CA GLY A 87 -1.94 9.62 -18.73
C GLY A 87 -3.10 9.45 -17.74
N PRO A 88 -3.80 8.30 -17.73
CA PRO A 88 -4.86 8.04 -16.76
C PRO A 88 -4.39 8.09 -15.31
N MET A 89 -3.16 7.65 -15.03
CA MET A 89 -2.58 7.70 -13.69
C MET A 89 -2.47 9.14 -13.16
N LEU A 90 -2.00 10.08 -13.99
CA LEU A 90 -1.95 11.50 -13.64
C LEU A 90 -3.35 12.11 -13.48
N ALA A 91 -4.31 11.69 -14.31
CA ALA A 91 -5.71 12.14 -14.23
C ALA A 91 -6.30 11.81 -12.85
N ILE A 92 -6.24 10.53 -12.47
CA ILE A 92 -6.74 9.99 -11.18
C ILE A 92 -6.14 10.76 -9.99
N ILE A 93 -4.83 11.00 -10.02
CA ILE A 93 -4.16 11.75 -8.94
C ILE A 93 -4.68 13.18 -8.90
N ALA A 94 -4.70 13.89 -10.04
CA ALA A 94 -5.14 15.27 -10.10
C ALA A 94 -6.62 15.45 -9.69
N GLU A 95 -7.52 14.61 -10.18
CA GLU A 95 -8.93 14.57 -9.80
C GLU A 95 -9.11 14.44 -8.27
N SER A 96 -8.37 13.50 -7.66
CA SER A 96 -8.44 13.25 -6.22
C SER A 96 -7.88 14.41 -5.38
N VAL A 97 -6.85 15.09 -5.88
CA VAL A 97 -6.23 16.25 -5.24
C VAL A 97 -7.12 17.48 -5.36
N LEU A 98 -7.70 17.73 -6.54
CA LEU A 98 -8.63 18.84 -6.77
C LEU A 98 -9.87 18.72 -5.87
N LEU A 99 -10.43 17.51 -5.75
CA LEU A 99 -11.52 17.23 -4.82
C LEU A 99 -11.10 17.49 -3.36
N GLU A 100 -9.92 16.99 -2.94
CA GLU A 100 -9.42 17.21 -1.58
C GLU A 100 -9.19 18.69 -1.27
N VAL A 101 -8.59 19.45 -2.19
CA VAL A 101 -8.32 20.88 -2.00
C VAL A 101 -9.62 21.65 -1.89
N SER A 102 -10.60 21.39 -2.75
CA SER A 102 -11.89 22.06 -2.70
C SER A 102 -12.64 21.78 -1.40
N VAL A 103 -12.69 20.52 -0.97
CA VAL A 103 -13.33 20.11 0.30
C VAL A 103 -12.58 20.64 1.53
N ARG A 104 -11.26 20.87 1.43
CA ARG A 104 -10.51 21.53 2.52
C ARG A 104 -10.79 23.02 2.62
N LEU A 105 -10.90 23.72 1.48
CA LEU A 105 -11.10 25.17 1.44
C LEU A 105 -12.55 25.56 1.80
N LEU A 106 -13.54 24.89 1.20
CA LEU A 106 -14.97 25.18 1.37
C LEU A 106 -15.64 24.32 2.46
N GLY A 107 -14.84 23.50 3.14
CA GLY A 107 -15.31 22.50 4.09
C GLY A 107 -16.06 21.34 3.43
N ARG A 108 -16.51 20.40 4.27
CA ARG A 108 -17.36 19.26 3.86
C ARG A 108 -18.82 19.65 3.67
N THR A 109 -19.04 20.71 2.90
CA THR A 109 -20.36 21.23 2.54
C THR A 109 -20.74 20.73 1.14
N TYR A 110 -22.00 20.93 0.74
CA TYR A 110 -22.41 20.65 -0.64
C TYR A 110 -21.58 21.47 -1.65
N ALA A 111 -21.25 22.72 -1.29
CA ALA A 111 -20.41 23.59 -2.11
C ALA A 111 -19.01 23.00 -2.32
N GLY A 112 -18.36 22.49 -1.26
CA GLY A 112 -17.03 21.87 -1.38
C GLY A 112 -17.02 20.64 -2.29
N PHE A 113 -18.05 19.80 -2.24
CA PHE A 113 -18.17 18.66 -3.15
C PHE A 113 -18.48 19.07 -4.59
N ILE A 114 -19.41 20.00 -4.79
CA ILE A 114 -19.80 20.46 -6.13
C ILE A 114 -18.61 21.14 -6.83
N VAL A 115 -17.97 22.11 -6.18
CA VAL A 115 -16.80 22.80 -6.75
C VAL A 115 -15.66 21.83 -7.00
N GLY A 116 -15.39 20.91 -6.07
CA GLY A 116 -14.36 19.88 -6.24
C GLY A 116 -14.61 18.98 -7.44
N SER A 117 -15.85 18.54 -7.66
CA SER A 117 -16.21 17.72 -8.82
C SER A 117 -16.23 18.49 -10.13
N MET A 118 -16.64 19.77 -10.13
CA MET A 118 -16.54 20.65 -11.30
C MET A 118 -15.09 20.79 -11.76
N LEU A 119 -14.17 21.05 -10.81
CA LEU A 119 -12.74 21.16 -11.08
C LEU A 119 -12.15 19.82 -11.56
N ALA A 120 -12.47 18.71 -10.89
CA ALA A 120 -11.98 17.38 -11.27
C ALA A 120 -12.45 16.97 -12.68
N MET A 121 -13.72 17.23 -13.05
CA MET A 121 -14.20 16.97 -14.41
C MET A 121 -13.55 17.88 -15.44
N SER A 122 -13.39 19.15 -15.12
CA SER A 122 -12.75 20.13 -16.01
C SER A 122 -11.28 19.80 -16.26
N TRP A 123 -10.62 19.12 -15.30
CA TRP A 123 -9.25 18.64 -15.46
C TRP A 123 -9.09 17.69 -16.65
N ASN A 124 -10.09 16.88 -17.00
CA ASN A 124 -10.02 16.00 -18.17
C ASN A 124 -9.86 16.78 -19.47
N LEU A 125 -10.58 17.89 -19.61
CA LEU A 125 -10.45 18.78 -20.75
C LEU A 125 -9.08 19.43 -20.76
N PHE A 126 -8.66 19.97 -19.62
CA PHE A 126 -7.34 20.59 -19.47
C PHE A 126 -6.22 19.62 -19.83
N GLN A 127 -6.23 18.40 -19.28
CA GLN A 127 -5.23 17.37 -19.56
C GLN A 127 -5.24 16.97 -21.04
N LYS A 128 -6.40 16.88 -21.68
CA LYS A 128 -6.49 16.56 -23.11
C LYS A 128 -5.86 17.67 -23.96
N ILE A 129 -6.20 18.93 -23.69
CA ILE A 129 -5.62 20.10 -24.39
C ILE A 129 -4.12 20.18 -24.12
N PHE A 130 -3.70 20.07 -22.86
CA PHE A 130 -2.31 20.11 -22.44
C PHE A 130 -1.47 19.03 -23.12
N ASN A 131 -1.96 17.79 -23.15
CA ASN A 131 -1.31 16.71 -23.88
C ASN A 131 -1.21 17.04 -25.38
N MET A 132 -2.28 17.55 -25.99
CA MET A 132 -2.27 17.94 -27.40
C MET A 132 -1.21 19.02 -27.67
N VAL A 133 -1.11 20.04 -26.83
CA VAL A 133 -0.09 21.09 -26.95
C VAL A 133 1.33 20.53 -26.77
N ILE A 134 1.54 19.58 -25.84
CA ILE A 134 2.85 18.93 -25.68
C ILE A 134 3.21 18.07 -26.89
N PHE A 135 2.27 17.28 -27.42
CA PHE A 135 2.51 16.38 -28.54
C PHE A 135 2.73 17.13 -29.86
N TYR A 136 1.88 18.12 -30.13
CA TYR A 136 1.80 18.79 -31.42
C TYR A 136 2.46 20.18 -31.43
N GLY A 137 2.78 20.77 -30.26
CA GLY A 137 3.45 22.06 -30.15
C GLY A 137 2.59 23.28 -30.49
N GLY A 138 3.23 24.44 -30.69
CA GLY A 138 2.59 25.69 -31.09
C GLY A 138 1.85 25.60 -32.44
N ASN A 139 2.31 24.74 -33.35
CA ASN A 139 1.67 24.53 -34.66
C ASN A 139 0.20 24.07 -34.53
N LEU A 140 -0.14 23.33 -33.48
CA LEU A 140 -1.53 22.97 -33.20
C LEU A 140 -2.38 24.19 -32.85
N VAL A 141 -1.82 25.12 -32.08
CA VAL A 141 -2.49 26.37 -31.69
C VAL A 141 -2.69 27.24 -32.92
N GLU A 142 -1.72 27.28 -33.84
CA GLU A 142 -1.83 27.98 -35.11
C GLU A 142 -2.83 27.33 -36.07
N ILE A 143 -2.90 26.01 -36.13
CA ILE A 143 -3.94 25.29 -36.89
C ILE A 143 -5.31 25.61 -36.30
N TYR A 144 -5.45 25.56 -34.97
CA TYR A 144 -6.70 25.89 -34.29
C TYR A 144 -7.11 27.34 -34.56
N SER A 145 -6.18 28.30 -34.45
CA SER A 145 -6.46 29.71 -34.73
C SER A 145 -6.86 29.92 -36.20
N SER A 146 -6.19 29.26 -37.14
CA SER A 146 -6.51 29.38 -38.57
C SER A 146 -7.90 28.82 -38.91
N ILE A 147 -8.30 27.73 -38.26
CA ILE A 147 -9.63 27.14 -38.44
C ILE A 147 -10.70 28.05 -37.81
N THR A 148 -10.44 28.65 -36.64
CA THR A 148 -11.38 29.59 -36.01
C THR A 148 -11.53 30.86 -36.84
N ASP A 149 -10.45 31.40 -37.39
CA ASP A 149 -10.48 32.59 -38.26
C ASP A 149 -11.26 32.31 -39.55
N TRP A 150 -11.08 31.11 -40.13
CA TRP A 150 -11.84 30.68 -41.29
C TRP A 150 -13.34 30.53 -40.98
N ALA A 151 -13.67 29.93 -39.83
CA ALA A 151 -15.06 29.77 -39.39
C ALA A 151 -15.73 31.11 -39.07
N GLU A 152 -15.01 32.06 -38.47
CA GLU A 152 -15.50 33.40 -38.16
C GLU A 152 -15.88 34.16 -39.43
N LYS A 153 -15.01 34.12 -40.46
CA LYS A 153 -15.28 34.71 -41.78
C LYS A 153 -16.48 34.07 -42.49
N GLN A 154 -16.65 32.75 -42.35
CA GLN A 154 -17.74 32.03 -43.02
C GLN A 154 -19.09 32.20 -42.32
N LEU A 155 -19.09 32.31 -40.99
CA LEU A 155 -20.31 32.41 -40.16
C LEU A 155 -20.69 33.86 -39.82
N ASN A 156 -19.88 34.84 -40.22
CA ASN A 156 -20.09 36.27 -39.98
C ASN A 156 -20.31 36.61 -38.49
N LEU A 157 -19.58 35.91 -37.62
CA LEU A 157 -19.65 36.08 -36.17
C LEU A 157 -18.83 37.31 -35.78
N GLN A 158 -19.40 38.20 -34.96
CA GLN A 158 -18.75 39.45 -34.50
C GLN A 158 -17.95 39.30 -33.20
N PHE A 159 -17.77 38.07 -32.71
CA PHE A 159 -17.08 37.82 -31.44
C PHE A 159 -15.84 36.97 -31.69
N ASP A 160 -14.79 37.26 -30.93
CA ASP A 160 -13.53 36.52 -30.90
C ASP A 160 -13.79 35.04 -30.57
N ALA A 161 -13.91 34.23 -31.62
CA ALA A 161 -14.41 32.86 -31.54
C ALA A 161 -13.35 31.88 -31.05
N PHE A 162 -12.11 32.34 -30.81
CA PHE A 162 -11.00 31.48 -30.43
C PHE A 162 -11.27 30.72 -29.12
N TRP A 163 -11.75 31.41 -28.08
CA TRP A 163 -11.99 30.78 -26.77
C TRP A 163 -13.39 30.17 -26.63
N ALA A 164 -14.34 30.56 -27.48
CA ALA A 164 -15.74 30.21 -27.31
C ALA A 164 -16.01 28.68 -27.30
N PRO A 165 -15.46 27.85 -28.22
CA PRO A 165 -15.65 26.40 -28.18
C PRO A 165 -15.05 25.75 -26.92
N ILE A 166 -13.90 26.25 -26.46
CA ILE A 166 -13.21 25.73 -25.27
C ILE A 166 -14.02 26.06 -24.02
N LEU A 167 -14.52 27.30 -23.89
CA LEU A 167 -15.34 27.73 -22.77
C LEU A 167 -16.70 27.03 -22.73
N LEU A 168 -17.32 26.80 -23.90
CA LEU A 168 -18.56 26.02 -24.01
C LEU A 168 -18.32 24.59 -23.52
N LEU A 169 -17.27 23.94 -23.99
CA LEU A 169 -16.93 22.57 -23.58
C LEU A 169 -16.58 22.49 -22.10
N LEU A 170 -15.83 23.47 -21.58
CA LEU A 170 -15.51 23.61 -20.15
C LEU A 170 -16.79 23.74 -19.32
N SER A 171 -17.76 24.54 -19.78
CA SER A 171 -19.05 24.73 -19.10
C SER A 171 -19.86 23.43 -19.04
N ILE A 172 -19.87 22.65 -20.13
CA ILE A 172 -20.51 21.33 -20.18
C ILE A 172 -19.85 20.37 -19.18
N TYR A 173 -18.52 20.36 -19.11
CA TYR A 173 -17.76 19.49 -18.20
C TYR A 173 -17.99 19.89 -16.74
N ALA A 174 -18.02 21.19 -16.46
CA ALA A 174 -18.36 21.72 -15.14
C ALA A 174 -19.78 21.33 -14.73
N LEU A 175 -20.77 21.49 -15.62
CA LEU A 175 -22.15 21.07 -15.36
C LEU A 175 -22.24 19.57 -15.07
N PHE A 176 -21.54 18.75 -15.84
CA PHE A 176 -21.47 17.30 -15.61
C PHE A 176 -20.83 16.96 -14.26
N GLY A 177 -19.79 17.70 -13.86
CA GLY A 177 -19.19 17.59 -12.52
C GLY A 177 -20.16 17.95 -11.39
N ALA A 178 -20.97 18.99 -11.55
CA ALA A 178 -21.98 19.37 -10.58
C ALA A 178 -23.06 18.27 -10.43
N VAL A 179 -23.57 17.74 -11.55
CA VAL A 179 -24.53 16.62 -11.54
C VAL A 179 -23.93 15.38 -10.85
N THR A 180 -22.67 15.07 -11.15
CA THR A 180 -21.93 13.97 -10.53
C THR A 180 -21.81 14.15 -9.01
N ALA A 181 -21.49 15.37 -8.54
CA ALA A 181 -21.41 15.66 -7.12
C ALA A 181 -22.75 15.43 -6.41
N VAL A 182 -23.85 15.88 -7.01
CA VAL A 182 -25.20 15.66 -6.48
C VAL A 182 -25.50 14.16 -6.38
N ALA A 183 -25.21 13.39 -7.42
CA ALA A 183 -25.38 11.93 -7.40
C ALA A 183 -24.54 11.27 -6.30
N GLY A 184 -23.28 11.70 -6.12
CA GLY A 184 -22.39 11.24 -5.05
C GLY A 184 -22.91 11.57 -3.65
N ILE A 185 -23.44 12.78 -3.45
CA ILE A 185 -24.05 13.22 -2.18
C ILE A 185 -25.29 12.39 -1.85
N VAL A 186 -26.20 12.20 -2.82
CA VAL A 186 -27.41 11.40 -2.63
C VAL A 186 -27.07 9.96 -2.29
N THR A 187 -26.10 9.38 -3.01
CA THR A 187 -25.61 8.01 -2.76
C THR A 187 -24.96 7.91 -1.39
N GLY A 188 -24.11 8.87 -1.00
CA GLY A 188 -23.44 8.90 0.29
C GLY A 188 -24.40 8.98 1.48
N ARG A 189 -25.46 9.79 1.38
CA ARG A 189 -26.48 9.86 2.44
C ARG A 189 -27.24 8.54 2.59
N ARG A 190 -27.58 7.87 1.48
CA ARG A 190 -28.23 6.55 1.51
C ARG A 190 -27.34 5.47 2.12
N ILE A 191 -26.04 5.47 1.81
CA ILE A 191 -25.08 4.54 2.42
C ILE A 191 -24.95 4.80 3.92
N ALA A 192 -24.92 6.06 4.35
CA ALA A 192 -24.84 6.39 5.78
C ALA A 192 -26.07 5.95 6.59
N SER A 193 -27.23 5.79 5.95
CA SER A 193 -28.46 5.29 6.60
C SER A 193 -28.63 3.78 6.59
N LEU A 194 -27.82 3.04 5.83
CA LEU A 194 -27.92 1.58 5.75
C LEU A 194 -27.04 0.92 6.82
N PRO A 195 -27.55 -0.07 7.57
CA PRO A 195 -26.71 -0.87 8.45
C PRO A 195 -25.66 -1.64 7.64
N PRO A 196 -24.51 -2.01 8.25
CA PRO A 196 -23.55 -2.92 7.65
C PRO A 196 -24.25 -4.22 7.24
N GLU A 197 -23.98 -4.71 6.04
CA GLU A 197 -24.61 -5.93 5.53
C GLU A 197 -24.00 -7.16 6.23
N GLU A 198 -24.74 -7.79 7.15
CA GLU A 198 -24.25 -8.92 7.96
C GLU A 198 -24.03 -10.20 7.13
N ASN A 199 -24.87 -10.43 6.11
CA ASN A 199 -24.81 -11.60 5.24
C ASN A 199 -24.15 -11.27 3.91
N LEU A 200 -22.82 -11.41 3.85
CA LEU A 200 -22.06 -11.30 2.61
C LEU A 200 -22.06 -12.66 1.90
N PRO A 201 -22.65 -12.82 0.69
CA PRO A 201 -22.52 -14.04 -0.09
C PRO A 201 -21.05 -14.32 -0.35
N GLU A 202 -20.57 -15.53 -0.07
CA GLU A 202 -19.17 -15.90 -0.25
C GLU A 202 -18.68 -15.58 -1.66
N PRO A 203 -17.52 -14.92 -1.83
CA PRO A 203 -16.93 -14.77 -3.15
C PRO A 203 -16.65 -16.14 -3.75
N ALA A 204 -16.74 -16.26 -5.07
CA ALA A 204 -16.08 -17.36 -5.77
C ALA A 204 -14.61 -17.36 -5.35
N VAL A 205 -14.18 -18.43 -4.68
CA VAL A 205 -12.84 -18.55 -4.07
C VAL A 205 -11.79 -18.46 -5.18
N ILE A 206 -11.24 -17.27 -5.40
CA ILE A 206 -9.98 -17.12 -6.13
C ILE A 206 -8.90 -17.43 -5.10
N ARG A 207 -8.42 -18.67 -5.08
CA ARG A 207 -7.20 -19.05 -4.35
C ARG A 207 -6.10 -18.09 -4.78
N THR A 208 -5.64 -17.25 -3.86
CA THR A 208 -4.45 -16.42 -4.08
C THR A 208 -3.30 -17.34 -4.46
N PRO A 209 -2.67 -17.15 -5.64
CA PRO A 209 -1.46 -17.89 -5.93
C PRO A 209 -0.43 -17.54 -4.87
N GLU A 210 0.20 -18.56 -4.30
CA GLU A 210 1.38 -18.43 -3.46
C GLU A 210 2.35 -17.42 -4.08
N ARG A 211 3.04 -16.66 -3.22
CA ARG A 211 4.11 -15.72 -3.60
C ARG A 211 5.15 -16.42 -4.47
N LYS A 212 4.92 -16.48 -5.78
CA LYS A 212 5.98 -16.72 -6.75
C LYS A 212 6.86 -15.48 -6.71
N ASN A 213 8.10 -15.68 -6.27
CA ASN A 213 9.19 -14.73 -6.38
C ASN A 213 9.19 -14.13 -7.80
N THR A 214 8.59 -12.96 -7.95
CA THR A 214 8.74 -12.16 -9.15
C THR A 214 10.19 -11.75 -9.20
N GLN A 215 10.90 -12.28 -10.20
CA GLN A 215 12.29 -11.97 -10.48
C GLN A 215 12.53 -10.46 -10.32
N SER A 216 13.51 -10.14 -9.48
CA SER A 216 13.95 -8.78 -9.22
C SER A 216 14.53 -8.19 -10.49
N PHE A 217 13.81 -7.26 -11.12
CA PHE A 217 14.46 -6.33 -12.02
C PHE A 217 15.43 -5.48 -11.18
N ASN A 218 16.63 -5.19 -11.69
CA ASN A 218 17.59 -4.35 -10.97
C ASN A 218 17.23 -2.88 -11.18
N TYR A 219 16.29 -2.40 -10.38
CA TYR A 219 15.82 -1.03 -10.44
C TYR A 219 16.85 -0.07 -9.79
N SER A 220 17.06 1.11 -10.38
CA SER A 220 18.08 2.05 -9.91
C SER A 220 17.57 3.50 -9.94
N LEU A 221 17.61 4.18 -8.78
CA LEU A 221 17.19 5.59 -8.64
C LEU A 221 17.95 6.56 -9.59
N PRO A 222 19.26 6.36 -9.89
CA PRO A 222 19.97 7.17 -10.88
C PRO A 222 19.37 7.09 -12.28
N TRP A 223 18.76 5.96 -12.64
CA TRP A 223 18.19 5.77 -13.96
C TRP A 223 16.84 6.47 -14.13
N LEU A 224 16.01 6.52 -13.09
CA LEU A 224 14.80 7.35 -13.13
C LEU A 224 15.15 8.83 -13.39
N VAL A 225 16.20 9.33 -12.73
CA VAL A 225 16.67 10.71 -12.96
C VAL A 225 17.26 10.84 -14.37
N ALA A 226 18.05 9.87 -14.83
CA ALA A 226 18.60 9.86 -16.17
C ALA A 226 17.51 9.82 -17.26
N ASP A 227 16.44 9.05 -17.07
CA ASP A 227 15.31 8.97 -18.01
C ASP A 227 14.58 10.33 -18.11
N ILE A 228 14.32 10.99 -16.97
CA ILE A 228 13.71 12.32 -16.96
C ILE A 228 14.60 13.32 -17.72
N LEU A 229 15.91 13.30 -17.46
CA LEU A 229 16.87 14.18 -18.11
C LEU A 229 17.01 13.86 -19.61
N MET A 230 17.00 12.59 -20.00
CA MET A 230 17.04 12.14 -21.40
C MET A 230 15.80 12.61 -22.15
N VAL A 231 14.60 12.46 -21.58
CA VAL A 231 13.35 12.92 -22.20
C VAL A 231 13.34 14.44 -22.34
N ALA A 232 13.69 15.17 -21.28
CA ALA A 232 13.79 16.63 -21.33
C ALA A 232 14.82 17.11 -22.36
N GLY A 233 16.00 16.47 -22.39
CA GLY A 233 17.06 16.77 -23.36
C GLY A 233 16.63 16.53 -24.80
N MET A 234 15.98 15.39 -25.09
CA MET A 234 15.45 15.10 -26.42
C MET A 234 14.38 16.12 -26.86
N LEU A 235 13.50 16.56 -25.95
CA LEU A 235 12.49 17.59 -26.25
C LEU A 235 13.12 18.95 -26.56
N ILE A 236 14.16 19.34 -25.81
CA ILE A 236 14.91 20.58 -26.06
C ILE A 236 15.59 20.53 -27.43
N VAL A 237 16.24 19.41 -27.77
CA VAL A 237 16.89 19.21 -29.08
C VAL A 237 15.89 19.33 -30.22
N VAL A 238 14.72 18.70 -30.11
CA VAL A 238 13.67 18.78 -31.14
C VAL A 238 13.01 20.17 -31.19
N SER A 239 13.15 20.98 -30.15
CA SER A 239 12.61 22.34 -30.11
C SER A 239 13.57 23.42 -30.60
N LEU A 240 14.89 23.24 -30.45
CA LEU A 240 15.88 24.30 -30.69
C LEU A 240 16.85 24.01 -31.84
N LEU A 241 17.04 22.74 -32.22
CA LEU A 241 18.05 22.35 -33.20
C LEU A 241 17.44 21.90 -34.53
N ASN A 242 18.27 21.95 -35.58
CA ASN A 242 17.90 21.50 -36.91
C ASN A 242 17.64 19.98 -36.98
N TRP A 243 16.86 19.56 -37.97
CA TRP A 243 16.39 18.17 -38.14
C TRP A 243 17.49 17.10 -38.14
N VAL A 244 18.71 17.45 -38.59
CA VAL A 244 19.88 16.56 -38.56
C VAL A 244 20.20 16.10 -37.13
N TRP A 245 20.09 17.01 -36.15
CA TRP A 245 20.34 16.70 -34.75
C TRP A 245 19.23 15.85 -34.11
N TRP A 246 18.01 15.89 -34.66
CA TRP A 246 16.92 15.03 -34.17
C TRP A 246 17.27 13.57 -34.40
N VAL A 247 17.74 13.23 -35.60
CA VAL A 247 18.12 11.86 -35.96
C VAL A 247 19.31 11.39 -35.11
N ILE A 248 20.33 12.24 -34.98
CA ILE A 248 21.58 11.92 -34.28
C ILE A 248 21.36 11.69 -32.78
N VAL A 249 20.46 12.45 -32.13
CA VAL A 249 20.24 12.37 -30.68
C VAL A 249 19.08 11.44 -30.33
N VAL A 250 17.95 11.55 -31.03
CA VAL A 250 16.72 10.84 -30.63
C VAL A 250 16.82 9.35 -30.92
N ILE A 251 17.36 8.93 -32.07
CA ILE A 251 17.40 7.50 -32.43
C ILE A 251 18.27 6.69 -31.46
N PRO A 252 19.52 7.10 -31.12
CA PRO A 252 20.32 6.36 -30.16
C PRO A 252 19.71 6.32 -28.76
N VAL A 253 19.16 7.44 -28.27
CA VAL A 253 18.54 7.48 -26.94
C VAL A 253 17.28 6.61 -26.88
N VAL A 254 16.43 6.66 -27.91
CA VAL A 254 15.26 5.77 -28.01
C VAL A 254 15.68 4.30 -28.10
N ALA A 255 16.78 3.98 -28.80
CA ALA A 255 17.30 2.61 -28.84
C ALA A 255 17.81 2.13 -27.47
N VAL A 256 18.47 3.00 -26.69
CA VAL A 256 18.89 2.71 -25.31
C VAL A 256 17.67 2.46 -24.42
N LEU A 257 16.66 3.34 -24.48
CA LEU A 257 15.41 3.14 -23.74
C LEU A 257 14.68 1.87 -24.18
N ALA A 258 14.68 1.54 -25.48
CA ALA A 258 13.94 0.39 -25.98
C ALA A 258 14.60 -0.96 -25.68
N THR A 259 15.93 -1.02 -25.69
CA THR A 259 16.69 -2.21 -25.31
C THR A 259 16.57 -2.50 -23.81
N ARG A 260 16.63 -1.45 -22.98
CA ARG A 260 16.49 -1.54 -21.53
C ARG A 260 15.06 -1.89 -21.08
N TYR A 261 14.05 -1.20 -21.62
CA TYR A 261 12.64 -1.37 -21.25
C TYR A 261 11.88 -2.30 -22.22
N ARG A 262 12.52 -3.41 -22.60
CA ARG A 262 12.04 -4.34 -23.64
C ARG A 262 10.59 -4.82 -23.42
N ARG A 263 10.15 -4.97 -22.17
CA ARG A 263 8.78 -5.39 -21.83
C ARG A 263 7.73 -4.31 -22.10
N ALA A 264 8.00 -3.06 -21.74
CA ALA A 264 7.10 -1.93 -22.02
C ALA A 264 7.07 -1.60 -23.51
N MET A 265 8.24 -1.60 -24.16
CA MET A 265 8.34 -1.30 -25.60
C MET A 265 7.70 -2.37 -26.50
N ARG A 266 7.56 -3.61 -26.04
CA ARG A 266 6.87 -4.68 -26.79
C ARG A 266 5.41 -4.34 -27.08
N GLN A 267 4.79 -3.51 -26.26
CA GLN A 267 3.40 -3.08 -26.45
C GLN A 267 3.27 -1.96 -27.48
N LEU A 268 4.30 -1.11 -27.58
CA LEU A 268 4.40 -0.03 -28.55
C LEU A 268 4.88 -0.51 -29.94
N SER A 269 5.27 -1.77 -30.10
CA SER A 269 5.81 -2.30 -31.37
C SER A 269 4.74 -2.61 -32.42
N LYS A 270 3.46 -2.38 -32.14
CA LYS A 270 2.38 -2.64 -33.09
C LYS A 270 2.44 -1.61 -34.23
N PRO A 271 2.71 -2.02 -35.49
CA PRO A 271 2.94 -1.08 -36.58
C PRO A 271 1.72 -0.22 -36.89
N GLY A 272 0.50 -0.74 -36.70
CA GLY A 272 -0.73 0.01 -36.96
C GLY A 272 -0.92 1.28 -36.11
N PHE A 273 -0.40 1.29 -34.87
CA PHE A 273 -0.43 2.48 -34.02
C PHE A 273 0.43 3.59 -34.60
N TRP A 274 1.66 3.28 -35.01
CA TRP A 274 2.58 4.27 -35.59
C TRP A 274 2.15 4.73 -36.96
N ILE A 275 1.62 3.84 -37.81
CA ILE A 275 1.12 4.21 -39.15
C ILE A 275 -0.04 5.19 -39.02
N SER A 276 -1.05 4.87 -38.20
CA SER A 276 -2.19 5.78 -38.00
C SER A 276 -1.76 7.13 -37.42
N PHE A 277 -0.81 7.11 -36.48
CA PHE A 277 -0.27 8.33 -35.89
C PHE A 277 0.48 9.21 -36.91
N VAL A 278 1.39 8.62 -37.69
CA VAL A 278 2.14 9.32 -38.74
C VAL A 278 1.21 9.87 -39.82
N VAL A 279 0.18 9.12 -40.20
CA VAL A 279 -0.82 9.58 -41.18
C VAL A 279 -1.58 10.79 -40.64
N ILE A 280 -2.05 10.75 -39.39
CA ILE A 280 -2.78 11.88 -38.79
C ILE A 280 -1.89 13.12 -38.67
N THR A 281 -0.64 12.98 -38.22
CA THR A 281 0.28 14.11 -38.09
C THR A 281 0.67 14.70 -39.44
N MET A 282 0.90 13.86 -40.46
CA MET A 282 1.18 14.31 -41.83
C MET A 282 -0.03 15.01 -42.45
N LEU A 283 -1.23 14.45 -42.31
CA LEU A 283 -2.46 15.09 -42.79
C LEU A 283 -2.69 16.44 -42.10
N SER A 284 -2.40 16.54 -40.80
CA SER A 284 -2.51 17.81 -40.06
C SER A 284 -1.52 18.86 -40.58
N ALA A 285 -0.27 18.45 -40.86
CA ALA A 285 0.76 19.34 -41.40
C ALA A 285 0.47 19.77 -42.85
N LEU A 286 -0.07 18.88 -43.68
CA LEU A 286 -0.52 19.20 -45.04
C LEU A 286 -1.75 20.12 -45.02
N SER A 287 -2.69 19.90 -44.10
CA SER A 287 -3.85 20.77 -43.92
C SER A 287 -3.42 22.20 -43.53
N PHE A 288 -2.37 22.33 -42.71
CA PHE A 288 -1.78 23.63 -42.37
C PHE A 288 -1.23 24.37 -43.59
N SER A 289 -0.49 23.67 -44.47
CA SER A 289 0.01 24.25 -45.72
C SER A 289 -1.12 24.63 -46.68
N ALA A 290 -2.20 23.85 -46.73
CA ALA A 290 -3.36 24.14 -47.57
C ALA A 290 -4.18 25.35 -47.07
N LEU A 291 -4.22 25.60 -45.76
CA LEU A 291 -4.95 26.71 -45.15
C LEU A 291 -4.17 28.04 -45.17
N ARG A 292 -2.83 28.00 -45.25
CA ARG A 292 -1.95 29.18 -45.37
C ARG A 292 -0.96 29.04 -46.53
N PRO A 293 -1.43 29.15 -47.79
CA PRO A 293 -0.59 28.98 -48.97
C PRO A 293 0.47 30.07 -49.17
N GLU A 294 0.34 31.24 -48.54
CA GLU A 294 1.27 32.38 -48.72
C GLU A 294 2.55 32.30 -47.87
N GLU A 295 2.59 31.49 -46.80
CA GLU A 295 3.70 31.49 -45.83
C GLU A 295 4.61 30.25 -45.89
N ASN A 296 4.14 29.09 -46.39
CA ASN A 296 4.84 27.82 -46.19
C ASN A 296 5.00 27.00 -47.48
N SER A 297 6.25 26.63 -47.81
CA SER A 297 6.52 25.68 -48.88
C SER A 297 6.05 24.27 -48.48
N LEU A 298 5.71 23.42 -49.47
CA LEU A 298 5.45 21.99 -49.25
C LEU A 298 6.58 21.29 -48.46
N LYS A 299 7.82 21.77 -48.60
CA LYS A 299 8.98 21.27 -47.85
C LYS A 299 8.88 21.59 -46.36
N ASP A 300 8.41 22.78 -46.00
CA ASP A 300 8.27 23.22 -44.62
C ASP A 300 7.12 22.48 -43.92
N ALA A 301 6.03 22.24 -44.65
CA ALA A 301 4.91 21.42 -44.18
C ALA A 301 5.35 19.99 -43.83
N ILE A 302 6.15 19.36 -44.68
CA ILE A 302 6.69 18.02 -44.42
C ILE A 302 7.65 18.06 -43.22
N LEU A 303 8.50 19.07 -43.11
CA LEU A 303 9.43 19.24 -41.99
C LEU A 303 8.68 19.39 -40.65
N ILE A 304 7.62 20.19 -40.62
CA ILE A 304 6.73 20.35 -39.48
C ILE A 304 6.11 19.02 -39.07
N GLY A 305 5.55 18.27 -40.04
CA GLY A 305 4.98 16.96 -39.77
C GLY A 305 6.01 15.97 -39.20
N ILE A 306 7.25 16.00 -39.71
CA ILE A 306 8.34 15.15 -39.21
C ILE A 306 8.69 15.55 -37.78
N GLN A 307 8.78 16.84 -37.48
CA GLN A 307 9.04 17.34 -36.12
C GLN A 307 8.00 16.86 -35.11
N MET A 308 6.71 16.94 -35.47
CA MET A 308 5.60 16.47 -34.64
C MET A 308 5.70 14.97 -34.34
N ASN A 309 6.11 14.17 -35.33
CA ASN A 309 6.33 12.74 -35.14
C ASN A 309 7.51 12.44 -34.20
N PHE A 310 8.64 13.14 -34.34
CA PHE A 310 9.77 12.98 -33.42
C PHE A 310 9.41 13.34 -31.98
N ARG A 311 8.68 14.43 -31.75
CA ARG A 311 8.18 14.80 -30.41
C ARG A 311 7.31 13.70 -29.82
N ALA A 312 6.38 13.18 -30.60
CA ALA A 312 5.49 12.12 -30.13
C ALA A 312 6.25 10.83 -29.77
N VAL A 313 7.23 10.42 -30.59
CA VAL A 313 8.08 9.26 -30.28
C VAL A 313 8.78 9.44 -28.94
N ILE A 314 9.41 10.61 -28.72
CA ILE A 314 10.11 10.93 -27.46
C ILE A 314 9.17 10.82 -26.26
N ILE A 315 7.98 11.40 -26.37
CA ILE A 315 7.02 11.45 -25.27
C ILE A 315 6.46 10.05 -24.96
N ILE A 316 6.09 9.29 -25.99
CA ILE A 316 5.51 7.95 -25.83
C ILE A 316 6.53 7.00 -25.22
N VAL A 317 7.75 6.96 -25.77
CA VAL A 317 8.86 6.13 -25.28
C VAL A 317 9.29 6.57 -23.88
N GLY A 318 9.40 7.88 -23.67
CA GLY A 318 9.79 8.49 -22.40
C GLY A 318 8.82 8.17 -21.27
N PHE A 319 7.52 8.38 -21.47
CA PHE A 319 6.52 8.06 -20.45
C PHE A 319 6.39 6.55 -20.21
N SER A 320 6.58 5.72 -21.23
CA SER A 320 6.64 4.26 -21.06
C SER A 320 7.85 3.82 -20.23
N ALA A 321 9.04 4.41 -20.47
CA ALA A 321 10.24 4.14 -19.67
C ALA A 321 10.05 4.59 -18.21
N LEU A 322 9.63 5.85 -17.99
CA LEU A 322 9.37 6.41 -16.67
C LEU A 322 8.33 5.60 -15.89
N GLY A 323 7.24 5.19 -16.56
CA GLY A 323 6.20 4.36 -15.96
C GLY A 323 6.72 3.02 -15.44
N THR A 324 7.74 2.44 -16.07
CA THR A 324 8.37 1.19 -15.60
C THR A 324 9.33 1.40 -14.42
N GLU A 325 10.09 2.50 -14.37
CA GLU A 325 11.02 2.78 -13.27
C GLU A 325 10.32 3.33 -12.01
N LEU A 326 9.12 3.91 -12.15
CA LEU A 326 8.25 4.30 -11.03
C LEU A 326 7.86 3.13 -10.11
N TYR A 327 8.06 1.87 -10.57
CA TYR A 327 7.83 0.64 -9.79
C TYR A 327 9.04 0.20 -8.94
N ASN A 328 10.10 1.01 -8.86
CA ASN A 328 11.34 0.65 -8.16
C ASN A 328 11.14 0.39 -6.64
N PRO A 329 11.60 -0.75 -6.06
CA PRO A 329 11.61 -1.00 -4.63
C PRO A 329 12.47 0.00 -3.82
N ALA A 330 13.39 0.72 -4.46
CA ALA A 330 14.09 1.87 -3.87
C ALA A 330 13.17 3.08 -3.66
N ILE A 331 12.19 3.30 -4.55
CA ILE A 331 11.12 4.29 -4.33
C ILE A 331 10.22 3.84 -3.17
N ARG A 332 9.94 2.53 -3.05
CA ARG A 332 9.29 1.94 -1.86
C ARG A 332 10.09 2.20 -0.58
N ASN A 333 11.42 2.11 -0.63
CA ASN A 333 12.32 2.45 0.48
C ASN A 333 12.38 3.97 0.76
N LEU A 334 12.35 4.81 -0.26
CA LEU A 334 12.30 6.27 -0.12
C LEU A 334 10.99 6.71 0.55
N PHE A 335 9.86 6.11 0.14
CA PHE A 335 8.57 6.31 0.79
C PHE A 335 8.57 5.80 2.24
N SER A 336 9.32 4.72 2.54
CA SER A 336 9.45 4.22 3.92
C SER A 336 10.17 5.18 4.88
N ARG A 337 10.97 6.13 4.36
CA ARG A 337 11.68 7.15 5.14
C ARG A 337 10.96 8.51 5.20
N THR A 338 9.87 8.69 4.46
CA THR A 338 9.12 9.95 4.38
C THR A 338 7.75 9.85 5.07
N ARG A 339 6.96 10.94 5.05
CA ARG A 339 5.57 10.98 5.57
C ARG A 339 4.62 9.97 4.90
N LEU A 340 5.06 9.25 3.87
CA LEU A 340 4.34 8.21 3.13
C LEU A 340 4.77 6.78 3.54
N ARG A 341 5.38 6.59 4.72
CA ARG A 341 5.88 5.28 5.21
C ARG A 341 4.85 4.14 5.17
N GLN A 342 3.57 4.46 5.24
CA GLN A 342 2.47 3.49 5.27
C GLN A 342 1.86 3.20 3.88
N LEU A 343 2.20 3.97 2.84
CA LEU A 343 1.71 3.77 1.47
C LEU A 343 2.05 2.37 0.92
N PRO A 344 3.28 1.83 1.07
CA PRO A 344 3.59 0.51 0.55
C PRO A 344 2.76 -0.62 1.16
N LEU A 345 2.42 -0.48 2.43
CA LEU A 345 1.64 -1.47 3.16
C LEU A 345 0.15 -1.36 2.81
N ALA A 346 -0.36 -0.13 2.65
CA ALA A 346 -1.68 0.13 2.10
C ALA A 346 -1.85 -0.41 0.67
N LEU A 347 -0.81 -0.32 -0.17
CA LEU A 347 -0.80 -0.87 -1.52
C LEU A 347 -0.78 -2.40 -1.51
N GLU A 348 -0.02 -3.04 -0.61
CA GLU A 348 -0.01 -4.49 -0.45
C GLU A 348 -1.39 -5.02 -0.04
N LEU A 349 -2.06 -4.34 0.90
CA LEU A 349 -3.45 -4.65 1.26
C LEU A 349 -4.44 -4.46 0.09
N SER A 350 -4.25 -3.39 -0.69
CA SER A 350 -5.09 -3.11 -1.86
C SER A 350 -4.92 -4.18 -2.93
N ALA A 351 -3.68 -4.59 -3.22
CA ALA A 351 -3.38 -5.64 -4.17
C ALA A 351 -3.94 -7.00 -3.76
N ALA A 352 -3.90 -7.34 -2.46
CA ALA A 352 -4.49 -8.58 -1.94
C ALA A 352 -6.03 -8.59 -2.06
N SER A 353 -6.66 -7.42 -2.00
CA SER A 353 -8.13 -7.27 -2.03
C SER A 353 -8.69 -6.99 -3.44
N LEU A 354 -7.85 -6.59 -4.39
CA LEU A 354 -8.28 -6.23 -5.74
C LEU A 354 -8.98 -7.38 -6.49
N PRO A 355 -8.47 -8.63 -6.52
CA PRO A 355 -9.14 -9.72 -7.26
C PRO A 355 -10.56 -9.98 -6.77
N THR A 356 -10.77 -9.92 -5.45
CA THR A 356 -12.09 -10.08 -4.85
C THR A 356 -13.03 -8.91 -5.20
N MET A 357 -12.52 -7.67 -5.24
CA MET A 357 -13.32 -6.51 -5.65
C MET A 357 -13.73 -6.57 -7.12
N ILE A 358 -12.85 -7.10 -7.99
CA ILE A 358 -13.16 -7.32 -9.41
C ILE A 358 -14.24 -8.40 -9.56
N ALA A 359 -14.14 -9.49 -8.80
CA ALA A 359 -15.12 -10.58 -8.83
C ALA A 359 -16.51 -10.14 -8.31
N ASP A 360 -16.55 -9.22 -7.35
CA ASP A 360 -17.79 -8.65 -6.82
C ASP A 360 -18.41 -7.57 -7.69
N MET A 361 -17.70 -7.11 -8.73
CA MET A 361 -18.20 -6.07 -9.63
C MET A 361 -19.30 -6.67 -10.54
N PRO A 362 -20.56 -6.23 -10.42
CA PRO A 362 -21.63 -6.78 -11.24
C PRO A 362 -21.65 -6.17 -12.63
N ASP A 363 -22.39 -6.79 -13.55
CA ASP A 363 -22.61 -6.27 -14.91
C ASP A 363 -23.12 -4.83 -14.90
N LEU A 364 -22.75 -4.06 -15.93
CA LEU A 364 -23.03 -2.61 -16.03
C LEU A 364 -24.52 -2.26 -15.81
N LYS A 365 -25.43 -3.10 -16.31
CA LYS A 365 -26.89 -2.92 -16.13
C LYS A 365 -27.30 -3.00 -14.66
N THR A 366 -26.72 -3.93 -13.91
CA THR A 366 -27.01 -4.11 -12.48
C THR A 366 -26.31 -3.02 -11.66
N ALA A 367 -25.07 -2.67 -12.03
CA ALA A 367 -24.33 -1.56 -11.42
C ALA A 367 -25.07 -0.22 -11.52
N MET A 368 -25.72 0.05 -12.65
CA MET A 368 -26.53 1.26 -12.83
C MET A 368 -27.86 1.23 -12.07
N LYS A 369 -28.47 0.04 -11.88
CA LYS A 369 -29.75 -0.10 -11.19
C LYS A 369 -29.61 -0.03 -9.66
N GLN A 370 -28.54 -0.58 -9.10
CA GLN A 370 -28.35 -0.71 -7.65
C GLN A 370 -26.96 -0.25 -7.17
N PRO A 371 -26.50 0.98 -7.49
CA PRO A 371 -25.13 1.42 -7.17
C PRO A 371 -24.85 1.51 -5.66
N VAL A 372 -25.88 1.82 -4.86
CA VAL A 372 -25.77 2.04 -3.40
C VAL A 372 -25.49 0.72 -2.66
N SER A 373 -26.21 -0.36 -2.98
CA SER A 373 -26.03 -1.65 -2.30
C SER A 373 -24.68 -2.28 -2.64
N ILE A 374 -24.26 -2.19 -3.91
CA ILE A 374 -22.95 -2.69 -4.37
C ILE A 374 -21.81 -2.01 -3.61
N LEU A 375 -21.87 -0.67 -3.51
CA LEU A 375 -20.84 0.08 -2.81
C LEU A 375 -20.84 -0.22 -1.30
N ASN A 376 -22.01 -0.37 -0.67
CA ASN A 376 -22.10 -0.77 0.74
C ASN A 376 -21.51 -2.18 0.98
N ARG A 377 -21.81 -3.14 0.10
CA ARG A 377 -21.28 -4.51 0.12
C ARG A 377 -19.77 -4.54 -0.01
N MET A 378 -19.23 -3.80 -0.98
CA MET A 378 -17.78 -3.67 -1.19
C MET A 378 -17.08 -3.04 0.01
N ILE A 379 -17.61 -1.96 0.57
CA ILE A 379 -17.05 -1.32 1.77
C ILE A 379 -17.03 -2.30 2.94
N THR A 380 -18.15 -2.96 3.22
CA THR A 380 -18.29 -3.88 4.36
C THR A 380 -17.35 -5.08 4.24
N ARG A 381 -17.17 -5.61 3.02
CA ARG A 381 -16.23 -6.71 2.76
C ARG A 381 -14.79 -6.32 3.00
N VAL A 382 -14.36 -5.16 2.52
CA VAL A 382 -12.98 -4.71 2.76
C VAL A 382 -12.79 -4.36 4.24
N GLU A 383 -13.77 -3.75 4.91
CA GLU A 383 -13.72 -3.54 6.37
C GLU A 383 -13.54 -4.87 7.13
N LYS A 384 -14.31 -5.91 6.79
CA LYS A 384 -14.19 -7.24 7.40
C LYS A 384 -12.80 -7.83 7.20
N ARG A 385 -12.32 -7.88 5.94
CA ARG A 385 -11.00 -8.44 5.60
C ARG A 385 -9.86 -7.66 6.25
N LEU A 386 -10.03 -6.35 6.39
CA LEU A 386 -9.04 -5.51 7.03
C LEU A 386 -9.04 -5.66 8.56
N ASN A 387 -10.20 -5.89 9.17
CA ASN A 387 -10.29 -6.27 10.57
C ASN A 387 -9.69 -7.65 10.80
N GLU A 388 -9.86 -8.61 9.89
CA GLU A 388 -9.17 -9.92 9.91
C GLU A 388 -7.64 -9.72 9.84
N PHE A 389 -7.11 -8.99 8.85
CA PHE A 389 -5.68 -8.68 8.78
C PHE A 389 -5.16 -7.94 10.02
N ARG A 390 -5.95 -7.02 10.57
CA ARG A 390 -5.60 -6.31 11.82
C ARG A 390 -5.57 -7.29 12.98
N ASN A 391 -6.56 -8.17 13.09
CA ASN A 391 -6.61 -9.20 14.11
C ASN A 391 -5.48 -10.19 13.92
N GLU A 392 -5.10 -10.62 12.73
CA GLU A 392 -3.90 -11.45 12.49
C GLU A 392 -2.61 -10.74 12.92
N GLN A 393 -2.51 -9.42 12.71
CA GLN A 393 -1.34 -8.63 13.13
C GLN A 393 -1.36 -8.26 14.63
N GLN A 394 -2.53 -8.15 15.27
CA GLN A 394 -2.71 -7.79 16.69
C GLN A 394 -2.90 -9.01 17.61
N SER A 395 -3.38 -10.12 17.05
CA SER A 395 -3.52 -11.46 17.62
C SER A 395 -2.28 -12.31 17.30
N GLY A 396 -1.16 -11.67 16.94
CA GLY A 396 0.13 -12.25 17.26
C GLY A 396 0.20 -12.47 18.77
N ARG A 397 0.53 -13.69 19.17
CA ARG A 397 0.76 -14.15 20.55
C ARG A 397 1.29 -13.01 21.44
N LYS A 398 0.57 -12.66 22.51
CA LYS A 398 1.06 -11.65 23.46
C LYS A 398 2.25 -12.25 24.23
N VAL A 399 3.39 -11.60 24.11
CA VAL A 399 4.61 -11.97 24.84
C VAL A 399 4.89 -10.91 25.90
N PHE A 400 5.09 -11.36 27.14
CA PHE A 400 5.52 -10.51 28.25
C PHE A 400 7.00 -10.76 28.51
N VAL A 401 7.78 -9.70 28.67
CA VAL A 401 9.19 -9.77 29.05
C VAL A 401 9.33 -9.18 30.44
N VAL A 402 9.56 -10.05 31.43
CA VAL A 402 9.80 -9.67 32.82
C VAL A 402 11.27 -9.36 32.97
N THR A 403 11.59 -8.13 33.36
CA THR A 403 12.95 -7.61 33.40
C THR A 403 13.34 -7.07 34.78
N GLY A 404 14.62 -7.16 35.08
CA GLY A 404 15.23 -6.72 36.34
C GLY A 404 16.72 -7.06 36.38
N ASP A 405 17.44 -6.42 37.28
CA ASP A 405 18.86 -6.63 37.53
C ASP A 405 19.12 -8.01 38.16
N THR A 406 20.38 -8.43 38.15
CA THR A 406 20.79 -9.74 38.69
C THR A 406 20.55 -9.75 40.19
N GLY A 407 19.76 -10.70 40.70
CA GLY A 407 19.42 -10.80 42.12
C GLY A 407 18.24 -9.91 42.58
N GLU A 408 17.59 -9.15 41.68
CA GLU A 408 16.44 -8.29 42.01
C GLU A 408 15.12 -9.07 42.24
N GLY A 409 15.18 -10.40 42.36
CA GLY A 409 14.01 -11.22 42.71
C GLY A 409 13.08 -11.60 41.57
N LYS A 410 13.52 -11.55 40.29
CA LYS A 410 12.71 -12.00 39.12
C LYS A 410 12.05 -13.37 39.32
N THR A 411 12.82 -14.38 39.74
CA THR A 411 12.30 -15.72 40.00
C THR A 411 11.24 -15.71 41.11
N ALA A 412 11.43 -14.95 42.19
CA ALA A 412 10.43 -14.83 43.26
C ALA A 412 9.14 -14.14 42.77
N TRP A 413 9.28 -13.12 41.93
CA TRP A 413 8.16 -12.44 41.28
C TRP A 413 7.38 -13.42 40.37
N LEU A 414 8.07 -14.25 39.58
CA LEU A 414 7.45 -15.27 38.73
C LEU A 414 6.79 -16.40 39.53
N VAL A 415 7.36 -16.83 40.66
CA VAL A 415 6.73 -17.79 41.57
C VAL A 415 5.41 -17.23 42.07
N ARG A 416 5.39 -15.96 42.53
CA ARG A 416 4.16 -15.29 42.99
C ARG A 416 3.14 -15.14 41.87
N LEU A 417 3.58 -14.74 40.66
CA LEU A 417 2.72 -14.66 39.48
C LEU A 417 2.08 -16.01 39.16
N THR A 418 2.87 -17.08 39.17
CA THR A 418 2.40 -18.44 38.88
C THR A 418 1.32 -18.89 39.88
N GLY A 419 1.50 -18.60 41.17
CA GLY A 419 0.49 -18.88 42.20
C GLY A 419 -0.82 -18.16 41.93
N LEU A 420 -0.77 -16.85 41.67
CA LEU A 420 -1.95 -16.03 41.37
C LEU A 420 -2.68 -16.45 40.08
N LEU A 421 -1.93 -16.88 39.05
CA LEU A 421 -2.52 -17.38 37.81
C LEU A 421 -3.23 -18.73 38.04
N LYS A 422 -2.62 -19.63 38.81
CA LYS A 422 -3.24 -20.92 39.18
C LYS A 422 -4.50 -20.74 40.04
N GLU A 423 -4.49 -19.80 40.99
CA GLU A 423 -5.69 -19.44 41.79
C GLU A 423 -6.85 -18.94 40.91
N LYS A 424 -6.54 -18.30 39.78
CA LYS A 424 -7.51 -17.83 38.78
C LYS A 424 -7.92 -18.89 37.76
N GLY A 425 -7.47 -20.14 37.92
CA GLY A 425 -7.80 -21.25 37.02
C GLY A 425 -7.04 -21.28 35.69
N VAL A 426 -5.97 -20.49 35.54
CA VAL A 426 -5.15 -20.45 34.33
C VAL A 426 -4.17 -21.63 34.32
N ARG A 427 -4.11 -22.38 33.21
CA ARG A 427 -3.15 -23.49 33.06
C ARG A 427 -1.78 -22.94 32.70
N VAL A 428 -0.83 -23.04 33.65
CA VAL A 428 0.52 -22.53 33.48
C VAL A 428 1.50 -23.68 33.20
N GLY A 429 2.25 -23.56 32.11
CA GLY A 429 3.35 -24.47 31.74
C GLY A 429 4.70 -23.75 31.66
N GLY A 430 5.73 -24.48 31.27
CA GLY A 430 7.11 -24.01 31.20
C GLY A 430 7.93 -24.25 32.46
N ILE A 431 8.98 -23.44 32.67
CA ILE A 431 10.02 -23.69 33.68
C ILE A 431 10.35 -22.47 34.53
N LEU A 432 10.69 -22.72 35.80
CA LEU A 432 11.36 -21.75 36.67
C LEU A 432 12.75 -22.24 37.07
N ALA A 433 13.73 -21.33 37.10
CA ALA A 433 15.10 -21.62 37.51
C ALA A 433 15.29 -21.20 38.98
N LEU A 434 14.97 -22.11 39.90
CA LEU A 434 15.03 -21.84 41.34
C LEU A 434 16.49 -21.85 41.81
N ARG A 435 16.90 -20.77 42.46
CA ARG A 435 18.24 -20.62 43.02
C ARG A 435 18.40 -21.45 44.29
N ASN A 436 19.48 -22.23 44.37
CA ASN A 436 19.90 -22.94 45.58
C ASN A 436 20.97 -22.12 46.30
N MET A 437 20.82 -21.96 47.63
CA MET A 437 21.75 -21.20 48.46
C MET A 437 22.13 -22.02 49.69
N GLU A 438 23.43 -22.06 50.00
CA GLU A 438 23.99 -22.55 51.26
C GLU A 438 24.92 -21.46 51.79
N GLU A 439 24.82 -21.10 53.07
CA GLU A 439 25.67 -20.09 53.73
C GLU A 439 25.80 -18.77 52.92
N GLU A 440 24.68 -18.24 52.45
CA GLU A 440 24.56 -17.02 51.63
C GLU A 440 25.21 -17.08 50.23
N ARG A 441 25.81 -18.21 49.84
CA ARG A 441 26.39 -18.43 48.52
C ARG A 441 25.47 -19.26 47.62
N THR A 442 25.42 -18.92 46.33
CA THR A 442 24.66 -19.71 45.34
C THR A 442 25.40 -21.01 45.04
N THR A 443 24.84 -22.13 45.46
CA THR A 443 25.41 -23.47 45.20
C THR A 443 24.93 -24.05 43.86
N GLY A 444 23.84 -23.52 43.30
CA GLY A 444 23.33 -23.98 42.00
C GLY A 444 21.96 -23.44 41.64
N TYR A 445 21.39 -23.99 40.58
CA TYR A 445 20.00 -23.75 40.17
C TYR A 445 19.31 -25.08 39.86
N ASP A 446 18.03 -25.18 40.19
CA ASP A 446 17.18 -26.28 39.83
C ASP A 446 16.09 -25.81 38.87
N ILE A 447 15.75 -26.65 37.91
CA ILE A 447 14.63 -26.42 37.01
C ILE A 447 13.38 -27.04 37.65
N ASN A 448 12.34 -26.22 37.79
CA ASN A 448 11.02 -26.65 38.23
C ASN A 448 10.05 -26.60 37.05
N ASP A 449 9.47 -27.76 36.70
CA ASP A 449 8.40 -27.86 35.70
C ASP A 449 7.09 -27.34 36.32
N LEU A 450 6.55 -26.26 35.76
CA LEU A 450 5.37 -25.58 36.32
C LEU A 450 4.08 -26.40 36.24
N ARG A 451 4.04 -27.40 35.37
CA ARG A 451 2.87 -28.25 35.16
C ARG A 451 2.87 -29.46 36.09
N THR A 452 4.01 -30.14 36.20
CA THR A 452 4.14 -31.34 37.05
C THR A 452 4.57 -31.02 38.48
N GLY A 453 5.17 -29.85 38.71
CA GLY A 453 5.81 -29.48 39.98
C GLY A 453 7.10 -30.26 40.25
N SER A 454 7.59 -31.03 39.29
CA SER A 454 8.83 -31.80 39.43
C SER A 454 10.04 -30.90 39.36
N ARG A 455 10.96 -31.10 40.30
CA ARG A 455 12.21 -30.33 40.43
C ARG A 455 13.39 -31.21 40.05
N SER A 456 14.24 -30.70 39.17
CA SER A 456 15.42 -31.38 38.67
C SER A 456 16.67 -30.52 38.88
N PRO A 457 17.76 -31.08 39.43
CA PRO A 457 19.08 -30.43 39.45
C PRO A 457 19.48 -29.98 38.05
N PHE A 458 19.92 -28.72 37.85
CA PHE A 458 20.32 -28.25 36.51
C PHE A 458 21.71 -27.59 36.48
N LEU A 459 22.00 -26.68 37.39
CA LEU A 459 23.32 -26.07 37.51
C LEU A 459 23.88 -26.35 38.90
N ARG A 460 25.14 -26.76 38.98
CA ARG A 460 25.88 -26.94 40.24
C ARG A 460 27.22 -26.22 40.18
N HIS A 461 27.63 -25.63 41.29
CA HIS A 461 28.88 -24.90 41.38
C HIS A 461 30.07 -25.87 41.40
N THR A 462 30.99 -25.70 40.46
CA THR A 462 32.10 -26.66 40.25
C THR A 462 33.41 -25.99 39.83
N GLY A 463 33.40 -24.69 39.46
CA GLY A 463 34.60 -23.96 39.03
C GLY A 463 35.08 -22.89 40.01
N ASP A 464 36.32 -22.42 39.81
CA ASP A 464 36.96 -21.34 40.60
C ASP A 464 36.50 -19.93 40.18
N ALA A 465 35.73 -19.82 39.10
CA ALA A 465 35.26 -18.55 38.57
C ALA A 465 34.22 -17.89 39.48
N THR A 466 34.43 -16.63 39.84
CA THR A 466 33.56 -15.92 40.81
C THR A 466 32.27 -15.38 40.17
N ILE A 467 32.25 -15.13 38.85
CA ILE A 467 31.15 -14.48 38.13
C ILE A 467 30.93 -15.15 36.75
N GLY A 468 29.67 -15.33 36.34
CA GLY A 468 29.31 -15.82 34.99
C GLY A 468 28.69 -17.23 35.00
N VAL A 469 28.22 -17.67 33.83
CA VAL A 469 27.64 -19.04 33.65
C VAL A 469 28.75 -20.10 33.68
N GLU A 470 29.99 -19.71 33.39
CA GLU A 470 31.19 -20.56 33.31
C GLU A 470 31.61 -21.18 34.66
N ARG A 471 31.09 -20.69 35.79
CA ARG A 471 31.35 -21.26 37.13
C ARG A 471 30.51 -22.49 37.47
N PHE A 472 29.52 -22.80 36.64
CA PHE A 472 28.56 -23.87 36.86
C PHE A 472 28.73 -24.99 35.83
N THR A 473 28.68 -26.24 36.28
CA THR A 473 28.51 -27.39 35.40
C THR A 473 27.01 -27.66 35.22
N VAL A 474 26.62 -27.91 33.97
CA VAL A 474 25.26 -28.31 33.59
C VAL A 474 25.07 -29.79 33.89
N ASP A 475 24.01 -30.10 34.62
CA ASP A 475 23.52 -31.46 34.80
C ASP A 475 22.65 -31.85 33.58
N GLU A 476 23.04 -32.93 32.90
CA GLU A 476 22.38 -33.40 31.68
C GLU A 476 20.94 -33.85 31.92
N ASP A 477 20.63 -34.43 33.08
CA ASP A 477 19.27 -34.86 33.40
C ASP A 477 18.38 -33.65 33.67
N GLY A 478 18.91 -32.62 34.33
CA GLY A 478 18.27 -31.30 34.46
C GLY A 478 17.99 -30.62 33.14
N TYR A 479 18.98 -30.63 32.23
CA TYR A 479 18.85 -30.04 30.92
C TYR A 479 17.78 -30.74 30.08
N ARG A 480 17.78 -32.08 30.06
CA ARG A 480 16.74 -32.89 29.40
C ARG A 480 15.35 -32.67 30.01
N ALA A 481 15.26 -32.56 31.34
CA ALA A 481 14.01 -32.25 32.03
C ALA A 481 13.46 -30.88 31.60
N GLY A 482 14.31 -29.86 31.51
CA GLY A 482 13.94 -28.54 31.01
C GLY A 482 13.48 -28.55 29.55
N LEU A 483 14.19 -29.27 28.67
CA LEU A 483 13.80 -29.43 27.26
C LEU A 483 12.46 -30.15 27.09
N LYS A 484 12.13 -31.10 27.98
CA LYS A 484 10.85 -31.81 28.01
C LYS A 484 9.72 -30.92 28.54
N ALA A 485 9.99 -30.14 29.58
CA ALA A 485 9.03 -29.19 30.15
C ALA A 485 8.68 -28.05 29.19
N LEU A 486 9.61 -27.65 28.31
CA LEU A 486 9.41 -26.65 27.26
C LEU A 486 8.98 -27.24 25.91
N ASP A 487 8.69 -28.54 25.84
CA ASP A 487 8.26 -29.14 24.57
C ASP A 487 6.88 -28.58 24.14
N PRO A 488 6.70 -28.17 22.88
CA PRO A 488 5.42 -27.67 22.37
C PRO A 488 4.25 -28.65 22.54
N ALA A 489 4.46 -29.95 22.29
CA ALA A 489 3.40 -30.97 22.40
C ALA A 489 2.87 -31.08 23.83
N VAL A 490 3.77 -30.85 24.79
CA VAL A 490 3.53 -30.91 26.22
C VAL A 490 2.79 -29.66 26.73
N ASN A 491 2.99 -28.52 26.05
CA ASN A 491 2.40 -27.22 26.39
C ASN A 491 1.20 -26.83 25.52
N HIS A 492 0.73 -27.70 24.62
CA HIS A 492 -0.41 -27.43 23.73
C HIS A 492 -1.69 -26.98 24.48
N HIS A 493 -1.88 -27.42 25.73
CA HIS A 493 -3.05 -27.08 26.56
C HIS A 493 -2.75 -26.03 27.63
N SER A 494 -1.54 -25.44 27.62
CA SER A 494 -1.17 -24.38 28.54
C SER A 494 -1.73 -23.05 28.04
N ASP A 495 -2.38 -22.30 28.92
CA ASP A 495 -2.87 -20.94 28.59
C ASP A 495 -1.72 -19.91 28.70
N VAL A 496 -0.77 -20.16 29.59
CA VAL A 496 0.44 -19.34 29.82
C VAL A 496 1.67 -20.24 29.89
N ILE A 497 2.77 -19.85 29.25
CA ILE A 497 4.06 -20.53 29.32
C ILE A 497 5.10 -19.56 29.87
N ILE A 498 5.75 -19.93 30.98
CA ILE A 498 6.79 -19.12 31.62
C ILE A 498 8.15 -19.74 31.35
N ILE A 499 9.11 -18.92 30.95
CA ILE A 499 10.50 -19.33 30.70
C ILE A 499 11.41 -18.39 31.49
N ASP A 500 11.98 -18.90 32.58
CA ASP A 500 12.92 -18.17 33.43
C ASP A 500 14.36 -18.22 32.90
N GLU A 501 15.15 -17.20 33.22
CA GLU A 501 16.57 -17.03 32.81
C GLU A 501 16.87 -17.12 31.30
N VAL A 502 16.13 -16.39 30.46
CA VAL A 502 16.52 -16.20 29.05
C VAL A 502 17.68 -15.20 28.98
N GLY A 503 18.85 -15.68 28.55
CA GLY A 503 20.11 -14.93 28.69
C GLY A 503 21.15 -15.18 27.59
N PRO A 504 22.45 -15.05 27.92
CA PRO A 504 23.53 -15.10 26.94
C PRO A 504 23.63 -16.43 26.16
N LEU A 505 23.26 -17.56 26.76
CA LEU A 505 23.27 -18.86 26.08
C LEU A 505 22.20 -18.91 25.00
N GLU A 506 20.98 -18.49 25.31
CA GLU A 506 19.87 -18.42 24.38
C GLU A 506 20.20 -17.45 23.24
N LEU A 507 20.86 -16.32 23.55
CA LEU A 507 21.36 -15.36 22.55
C LEU A 507 22.44 -15.94 21.62
N LYS A 508 23.18 -16.97 22.04
CA LYS A 508 24.17 -17.71 21.22
C LYS A 508 23.61 -18.96 20.52
N ASN A 509 22.29 -19.15 20.50
CA ASN A 509 21.59 -20.32 19.95
C ASN A 509 21.80 -21.61 20.76
N GLN A 510 22.09 -21.50 22.05
CA GLN A 510 22.30 -22.61 22.98
C GLN A 510 21.23 -22.60 24.09
N GLY A 511 21.32 -23.53 25.03
CA GLY A 511 20.37 -23.63 26.16
C GLY A 511 18.95 -23.87 25.67
N TRP A 512 18.03 -23.00 26.06
CA TRP A 512 16.61 -23.15 25.73
C TRP A 512 16.23 -22.64 24.32
N HIS A 513 17.19 -22.17 23.52
CA HIS A 513 16.92 -21.43 22.29
C HIS A 513 15.98 -22.15 21.29
N SER A 514 16.20 -23.45 21.03
CA SER A 514 15.39 -24.22 20.10
C SER A 514 13.93 -24.27 20.56
N ARG A 515 13.71 -24.61 21.85
CA ARG A 515 12.38 -24.68 22.44
C ARG A 515 11.68 -23.34 22.53
N ILE A 516 12.41 -22.26 22.84
CA ILE A 516 11.83 -20.91 22.82
C ILE A 516 11.35 -20.56 21.41
N SER A 517 12.13 -20.87 20.37
CA SER A 517 11.76 -20.60 18.98
C SER A 517 10.52 -21.42 18.56
N GLU A 518 10.51 -22.72 18.84
CA GLU A 518 9.36 -23.61 18.58
C GLU A 518 8.10 -23.12 19.31
N LEU A 519 8.23 -22.80 20.60
CA LEU A 519 7.11 -22.30 21.40
C LEU A 519 6.63 -20.95 20.89
N LEU A 520 7.47 -20.08 20.35
CA LEU A 520 7.04 -18.80 19.78
C LEU A 520 6.31 -18.96 18.45
N ASP A 521 6.60 -20.01 17.70
CA ASP A 521 5.96 -20.31 16.41
C ASP A 521 4.58 -20.97 16.56
N GLU A 522 4.31 -21.65 17.67
CA GLU A 522 2.98 -22.21 17.97
C GLU A 522 1.93 -21.11 18.28
N PRO A 523 0.67 -21.24 17.83
CA PRO A 523 -0.42 -20.35 18.22
C PRO A 523 -1.01 -20.70 19.60
N GLY A 524 -1.65 -19.73 20.27
CA GLY A 524 -2.58 -19.97 21.38
C GLY A 524 -2.14 -19.50 22.78
N ALA A 525 -0.96 -19.87 23.27
CA ALA A 525 -0.59 -19.60 24.68
C ALA A 525 0.09 -18.24 24.89
N THR A 526 -0.14 -17.54 26.00
CA THR A 526 0.65 -16.33 26.33
C THR A 526 2.05 -16.73 26.78
N ILE A 527 3.13 -16.11 26.26
CA ILE A 527 4.51 -16.40 26.70
C ILE A 527 5.01 -15.32 27.65
N ILE A 528 5.68 -15.74 28.72
CA ILE A 528 6.39 -14.87 29.66
C ILE A 528 7.87 -15.25 29.68
N LEU A 529 8.74 -14.33 29.26
CA LEU A 529 10.18 -14.51 29.28
C LEU A 529 10.81 -13.69 30.41
N ALA A 530 11.60 -14.30 31.27
CA ALA A 530 12.39 -13.59 32.25
C ALA A 530 13.76 -13.25 31.66
N VAL A 531 14.08 -11.97 31.55
CA VAL A 531 15.30 -11.49 30.91
C VAL A 531 16.03 -10.51 31.83
N ARG A 532 17.36 -10.52 31.81
CA ARG A 532 18.15 -9.50 32.52
C ARG A 532 17.95 -8.13 31.88
N ARG A 533 17.91 -7.07 32.68
CA ARG A 533 17.70 -5.69 32.19
C ARG A 533 18.66 -5.30 31.07
N SER A 534 19.94 -5.65 31.21
CA SER A 534 20.96 -5.38 30.18
C SER A 534 20.74 -6.12 28.85
N LEU A 535 20.13 -7.31 28.86
CA LEU A 535 19.96 -8.19 27.69
C LEU A 535 18.58 -8.08 27.04
N THR A 536 17.69 -7.28 27.62
CA THR A 536 16.29 -7.18 27.22
C THR A 536 16.14 -6.79 25.75
N ARG A 537 16.93 -5.81 25.29
CA ARG A 537 16.89 -5.36 23.90
C ARG A 537 17.36 -6.44 22.93
N GLU A 538 18.44 -7.13 23.25
CA GLU A 538 19.02 -8.18 22.42
C GLU A 538 18.06 -9.37 22.28
N VAL A 539 17.37 -9.76 23.35
CA VAL A 539 16.38 -10.84 23.33
C VAL A 539 15.16 -10.47 22.47
N ILE A 540 14.65 -9.24 22.61
CA ILE A 540 13.53 -8.74 21.79
C ILE A 540 13.90 -8.73 20.30
N GLU A 541 15.12 -8.30 19.97
CA GLU A 541 15.62 -8.26 18.59
C GLU A 541 15.84 -9.69 18.04
N LYS A 542 16.43 -10.60 18.84
CA LYS A 542 16.72 -11.97 18.43
C LYS A 542 15.47 -12.77 18.09
N TYR A 543 14.46 -12.72 18.95
CA TYR A 543 13.23 -13.50 18.80
C TYR A 543 12.13 -12.74 18.04
N ASN A 544 12.46 -11.57 17.46
CA ASN A 544 11.55 -10.74 16.68
C ASN A 544 10.23 -10.47 17.41
N LEU A 545 10.32 -9.86 18.60
CA LEU A 545 9.20 -9.62 19.52
C LEU A 545 8.76 -8.13 19.58
N PRO A 546 8.37 -7.47 18.48
CA PRO A 546 8.15 -6.01 18.43
C PRO A 546 6.92 -5.52 19.22
N GLY A 547 6.07 -6.44 19.72
CA GLY A 547 4.89 -6.15 20.53
C GLY A 547 4.99 -6.64 21.97
N ALA A 548 6.17 -7.05 22.42
CA ALA A 548 6.34 -7.57 23.78
C ALA A 548 6.07 -6.50 24.84
N VAL A 549 5.30 -6.86 25.87
CA VAL A 549 5.02 -5.99 27.01
C VAL A 549 6.15 -6.15 28.02
N LEU A 550 6.86 -5.06 28.29
CA LEU A 550 7.95 -5.03 29.27
C LEU A 550 7.39 -4.80 30.67
N LEU A 551 7.70 -5.72 31.59
CA LEU A 551 7.32 -5.66 33.00
C LEU A 551 8.58 -5.57 33.85
N ASP A 552 8.77 -4.45 34.53
CA ASP A 552 9.89 -4.26 35.45
C ASP A 552 9.50 -4.76 36.86
N VAL A 553 10.32 -5.64 37.44
CA VAL A 553 10.06 -6.23 38.76
C VAL A 553 10.05 -5.20 39.89
N ALA A 554 10.85 -4.12 39.78
CA ALA A 554 10.93 -3.09 40.83
C ALA A 554 9.71 -2.17 40.87
N ALA A 555 9.07 -1.95 39.72
CA ALA A 555 7.92 -1.04 39.58
C ALA A 555 6.58 -1.77 39.43
N GLY A 556 6.61 -3.09 39.19
CA GLY A 556 5.46 -3.87 38.78
C GLY A 556 4.67 -4.49 39.93
N ASP A 557 3.38 -4.13 40.04
CA ASP A 557 2.43 -4.85 40.89
C ASP A 557 2.07 -6.20 40.25
N VAL A 558 2.59 -7.29 40.85
CA VAL A 558 2.36 -8.68 40.42
C VAL A 558 0.85 -9.00 40.36
N VAL A 559 0.05 -8.46 41.29
CA VAL A 559 -1.38 -8.76 41.40
C VAL A 559 -2.13 -8.19 40.22
N LYS A 560 -1.84 -6.94 39.86
CA LYS A 560 -2.41 -6.28 38.68
C LYS A 560 -2.00 -7.00 37.40
N CYS A 561 -0.73 -7.40 37.28
CA CYS A 561 -0.24 -8.14 36.12
C CYS A 561 -0.94 -9.50 35.99
N ALA A 562 -1.09 -10.24 37.09
CA ALA A 562 -1.80 -11.52 37.10
C ALA A 562 -3.26 -11.37 36.64
N ALA A 563 -3.94 -10.31 37.07
CA ALA A 563 -5.31 -10.00 36.65
C ALA A 563 -5.39 -9.67 35.15
N GLU A 564 -4.45 -8.89 34.62
CA GLU A 564 -4.39 -8.56 33.19
C GLU A 564 -4.15 -9.81 32.33
N ILE A 565 -3.16 -10.64 32.70
CA ILE A 565 -2.84 -11.87 31.97
C ILE A 565 -4.02 -12.86 32.00
N ALA A 566 -4.66 -13.05 33.16
CA ALA A 566 -5.82 -13.92 33.28
C ALA A 566 -7.04 -13.42 32.46
N ALA A 567 -7.27 -12.10 32.38
CA ALA A 567 -8.33 -11.55 31.55
C ALA A 567 -8.07 -11.76 30.04
N LEU A 568 -6.80 -11.75 29.64
CA LEU A 568 -6.41 -12.00 28.25
C LEU A 568 -6.60 -13.46 27.83
N THR A 569 -6.27 -14.41 28.71
CA THR A 569 -6.47 -15.84 28.45
C THR A 569 -7.95 -16.21 28.39
N LEU A 570 -8.79 -15.66 29.27
CA LEU A 570 -10.25 -15.90 29.24
C LEU A 570 -10.91 -15.39 27.94
N LYS A 571 -10.53 -14.20 27.46
CA LYS A 571 -11.02 -13.67 26.17
C LYS A 571 -10.60 -14.53 24.97
N HIS A 572 -9.43 -15.15 25.02
CA HIS A 572 -8.96 -16.03 23.95
C HIS A 572 -9.81 -17.32 23.90
N GLN A 573 -10.13 -17.89 25.07
CA GLN A 573 -10.99 -19.08 25.18
C GLN A 573 -12.45 -18.82 24.75
N GLU A 574 -12.99 -17.61 24.92
CA GLU A 574 -14.31 -17.24 24.41
C GLU A 574 -14.34 -17.10 22.88
N ASN A 575 -13.27 -16.56 22.28
CA ASN A 575 -13.17 -16.41 20.83
C ASN A 575 -12.91 -17.73 20.08
N GLU A 576 -12.32 -18.75 20.72
CA GLU A 576 -12.13 -20.08 20.12
C GLU A 576 -13.40 -20.97 20.20
N ARG A 577 -14.37 -20.59 21.05
CA ARG A 577 -15.66 -21.30 21.19
C ARG A 577 -16.75 -20.80 20.24
N HIS A 578 -16.47 -19.77 19.46
CA HIS A 578 -17.34 -19.19 18.43
C HIS A 578 -16.68 -19.31 17.06
#